data_AF-A0A3B8J085-F1
#
_entry.id   AF-A0A3B8J085-F1
#
_cell.length_a   1.000
_cell.length_b   1.000
_cell.length_c   1.000
_cell.angle_alpha   90.00
_cell.angle_beta   90.00
_cell.angle_gamma   90.00
#
_symmetry.space_group_name_H-M   'P 1'
#
loop_
_entity.id
_entity.type
_entity.pdbx_description
1 polymer ?
#
loop_
_entity_poly.entity_id
_entity_poly.type
_entity_poly.pdbx_seq_one_letter_code
_entity_poly.pdbx_strand_id
1 'polypeptide(L)'
;MPAGKRLSPKTKSPKRMDHIGSKIAEARRQQGYSQEALANQAGINLRTLQRIESGDNEPRGATLRLLCEALDIRMEDLVEYNRKEDPSFLRWFYLSTLLGCVIPLGNLLIPLILWLTNRDRVLGLQEHGRTLINFQIVWCLVIYGVPMINAFLLIFHVSPVPLASLALMVGVVLLGFAINFIMVFMAVYRINSDVSKTVFPSIISFIRA
;
A
#
# COMPACT_ATOMS: atom_id res chain seq x y z
N MET A 1 -9.14 12.76 58.95
CA MET A 1 -9.68 13.08 57.61
C MET A 1 -8.50 13.34 56.68
N PRO A 2 -8.18 12.46 55.70
CA PRO A 2 -7.03 12.67 54.83
C PRO A 2 -7.39 13.56 53.63
N ALA A 3 -6.43 14.41 53.27
CA ALA A 3 -6.50 15.38 52.19
C ALA A 3 -6.76 14.72 50.82
N GLY A 4 -7.75 15.24 50.10
CA GLY A 4 -8.04 14.85 48.72
C GLY A 4 -6.85 15.16 47.80
N LYS A 5 -6.26 14.12 47.23
CA LYS A 5 -5.26 14.23 46.16
C LYS A 5 -5.93 14.92 44.96
N ARG A 6 -5.55 16.17 44.67
CA ARG A 6 -5.82 16.80 43.36
C ARG A 6 -5.08 15.99 42.30
N LEU A 7 -5.83 15.22 41.51
CA LEU A 7 -5.32 14.62 40.28
C LEU A 7 -4.98 15.75 39.31
N SER A 8 -3.70 15.86 38.96
CA SER A 8 -3.24 16.71 37.85
C SER A 8 -3.82 16.18 36.53
N PRO A 9 -4.25 17.06 35.60
CA PRO A 9 -4.69 16.60 34.30
C PRO A 9 -3.49 16.03 33.54
N LYS A 10 -3.58 14.76 33.13
CA LYS A 10 -2.64 14.13 32.21
C LYS A 10 -2.60 14.94 30.93
N THR A 11 -1.58 15.78 30.76
CA THR A 11 -1.26 16.42 29.50
C THR A 11 -0.81 15.31 28.54
N LYS A 12 -1.73 14.80 27.73
CA LYS A 12 -1.36 14.02 26.55
C LYS A 12 -0.49 14.94 25.70
N SER A 13 0.77 14.57 25.49
CA SER A 13 1.62 15.24 24.50
C SER A 13 0.90 15.19 23.15
N PRO A 14 0.87 16.29 22.37
CA PRO A 14 0.18 16.30 21.10
C PRO A 14 0.90 15.31 20.17
N LYS A 15 0.17 14.28 19.78
CA LYS A 15 0.54 13.37 18.70
C LYS A 15 0.93 14.26 17.51
N ARG A 16 2.17 14.16 17.03
CA ARG A 16 2.59 14.80 15.77
C ARG A 16 1.70 14.19 14.68
N MET A 17 0.64 14.91 14.30
CA MET A 17 -0.29 14.46 13.27
C MET A 17 0.27 14.96 11.94
N ASP A 18 1.03 14.10 11.27
CA ASP A 18 1.39 14.29 9.87
C ASP A 18 0.09 14.17 9.04
N HIS A 19 -0.52 15.31 8.67
CA HIS A 19 -1.73 15.40 7.86
C HIS A 19 -1.65 16.62 6.94
N ILE A 20 -2.34 16.62 5.80
CA ILE A 20 -2.23 17.70 4.79
C ILE A 20 -2.35 19.13 5.37
N GLY A 21 -3.22 19.33 6.36
CA GLY A 21 -3.35 20.61 7.07
C GLY A 21 -2.11 21.11 7.82
N SER A 22 -1.26 20.23 8.36
CA SER A 22 -0.06 20.63 9.09
C SER A 22 1.01 21.12 8.12
N LYS A 23 1.04 20.56 6.90
CA LYS A 23 1.89 21.04 5.81
C LYS A 23 1.43 22.38 5.24
N ILE A 24 0.12 22.55 5.06
CA ILE A 24 -0.48 23.85 4.70
C ILE A 24 -0.10 24.91 5.75
N ALA A 25 -0.22 24.58 7.04
CA ALA A 25 0.15 25.47 8.13
C ALA A 25 1.66 25.77 8.16
N GLU A 26 2.51 24.81 7.80
CA GLU A 26 3.96 24.99 7.69
C GLU A 26 4.33 25.92 6.53
N ALA A 27 3.83 25.65 5.32
CA ALA A 27 4.10 26.47 4.15
C ALA A 27 3.56 27.90 4.30
N ARG A 28 2.36 28.05 4.89
CA ARG A 28 1.80 29.35 5.27
C ARG A 28 2.77 30.15 6.16
N ARG A 29 3.34 29.49 7.17
CA ARG A 29 4.30 30.11 8.11
C ARG A 29 5.62 30.45 7.43
N GLN A 30 6.10 29.62 6.49
CA GLN A 30 7.31 29.89 5.72
C GLN A 30 7.17 31.13 4.83
N GLN A 31 5.96 31.40 4.32
CA GLN A 31 5.64 32.61 3.56
C GLN A 31 5.22 33.81 4.45
N GLY A 32 5.19 33.64 5.77
CA GLY A 32 4.85 34.72 6.72
C GLY A 32 3.37 35.09 6.80
N TYR A 33 2.48 34.29 6.21
CA TYR A 33 1.04 34.57 6.24
C TYR A 33 0.40 34.26 7.61
N SER A 34 -0.53 35.09 8.06
CA SER A 34 -1.48 34.73 9.13
C SER A 34 -2.57 33.78 8.60
N GLN A 35 -3.31 33.09 9.47
CA GLN A 35 -4.44 32.26 9.04
C GLN A 35 -5.49 33.11 8.30
N GLU A 36 -5.78 34.32 8.78
CA GLU A 36 -6.70 35.25 8.12
C GLU A 36 -6.19 35.68 6.75
N ALA A 37 -4.90 35.99 6.63
CA ALA A 37 -4.29 36.40 5.37
C ALA A 37 -4.39 35.28 4.31
N LEU A 38 -4.01 34.05 4.66
CA LEU A 38 -4.12 32.91 3.74
C LEU A 38 -5.58 32.61 3.40
N ALA A 39 -6.49 32.64 4.38
CA ALA A 39 -7.91 32.38 4.13
C ALA A 39 -8.49 33.39 3.13
N ASN A 40 -8.16 34.67 3.28
CA ASN A 40 -8.56 35.71 2.34
C ASN A 40 -7.92 35.53 0.96
N GLN A 41 -6.61 35.25 0.90
CA GLN A 41 -5.88 35.06 -0.36
C GLN A 41 -6.38 33.83 -1.15
N ALA A 42 -6.69 32.74 -0.45
CA ALA A 42 -7.27 31.54 -1.06
C ALA A 42 -8.79 31.64 -1.28
N GLY A 43 -9.45 32.73 -0.85
CA GLY A 43 -10.89 32.91 -0.99
C GLY A 43 -11.74 31.90 -0.19
N ILE A 44 -11.27 31.46 0.98
CA ILE A 44 -11.99 30.50 1.85
C ILE A 44 -12.28 31.09 3.23
N ASN A 45 -13.25 30.51 3.95
CA ASN A 45 -13.57 30.95 5.30
C ASN A 45 -12.43 30.64 6.28
N LEU A 46 -12.05 31.59 7.14
CA LEU A 46 -11.04 31.41 8.19
C LEU A 46 -11.28 30.14 9.05
N ARG A 47 -12.53 29.89 9.43
CA ARG A 47 -12.90 28.72 10.23
C ARG A 47 -12.70 27.41 9.46
N THR A 48 -12.84 27.45 8.13
CA THR A 48 -12.51 26.32 7.27
C THR A 48 -11.01 26.07 7.28
N LEU A 49 -10.19 27.11 7.11
CA LEU A 49 -8.73 26.99 7.18
C LEU A 49 -8.28 26.45 8.55
N GLN A 50 -8.83 26.96 9.65
CA GLN A 50 -8.50 26.50 11.00
C GLN A 50 -8.79 25.01 11.20
N ARG A 51 -9.96 24.53 10.75
CA ARG A 51 -10.33 23.11 10.83
C ARG A 51 -9.47 22.23 9.92
N ILE A 52 -8.99 22.77 8.80
CA ILE A 52 -8.02 22.07 7.94
C ILE A 52 -6.67 21.99 8.66
N GLU A 53 -6.13 23.10 9.16
CA GLU A 53 -4.84 23.15 9.85
C GLU A 53 -4.83 22.33 11.16
N SER A 54 -5.98 22.16 11.82
CA SER A 54 -6.12 21.30 13.02
C SER A 54 -6.34 19.81 12.70
N GLY A 55 -6.61 19.46 11.44
CA GLY A 55 -6.91 18.09 11.02
C GLY A 55 -8.35 17.64 11.26
N ASP A 56 -9.24 18.55 11.70
CA ASP A 56 -10.67 18.24 11.92
C ASP A 56 -11.43 18.03 10.60
N ASN A 57 -10.99 18.69 9.51
CA ASN A 57 -11.57 18.55 8.18
C ASN A 57 -10.48 18.38 7.12
N GLU A 58 -10.58 17.33 6.30
CA GLU A 58 -9.77 17.24 5.07
C GLU A 58 -10.29 18.22 4.00
N PRO A 59 -9.41 19.02 3.36
CA PRO A 59 -9.80 19.93 2.30
C PRO A 59 -10.29 19.15 1.07
N ARG A 60 -11.46 19.53 0.53
CA ARG A 60 -11.96 18.97 -0.74
C ARG A 60 -11.09 19.44 -1.91
N GLY A 61 -11.13 18.73 -3.04
CA GLY A 61 -10.28 19.03 -4.21
C GLY A 61 -10.30 20.49 -4.67
N ALA A 62 -11.46 21.15 -4.68
CA ALA A 62 -11.56 22.58 -5.02
C ALA A 62 -10.87 23.49 -3.98
N THR A 63 -11.14 23.27 -2.69
CA THR A 63 -10.52 24.01 -1.58
C THR A 63 -9.01 23.80 -1.54
N LEU A 64 -8.55 22.57 -1.78
CA LEU A 64 -7.14 22.25 -1.81
C LEU A 64 -6.44 22.97 -2.97
N ARG A 65 -7.05 23.04 -4.17
CA ARG A 65 -6.51 23.81 -5.31
C ARG A 65 -6.33 25.29 -4.99
N LEU A 66 -7.33 25.92 -4.37
CA LEU A 66 -7.26 27.33 -3.97
C LEU A 66 -6.13 27.58 -2.97
N LEU A 67 -5.94 26.67 -2.01
CA LEU A 67 -4.84 26.75 -1.05
C LEU A 67 -3.47 26.52 -1.70
N CYS A 68 -3.38 25.57 -2.64
CA CYS A 68 -2.18 25.32 -3.43
C CYS A 68 -1.78 26.57 -4.24
N GLU A 69 -2.75 27.19 -4.93
CA GLU A 69 -2.55 28.39 -5.73
C GLU A 69 -2.11 29.58 -4.87
N ALA A 70 -2.78 29.80 -3.74
CA ALA A 70 -2.43 30.88 -2.81
C ALA A 70 -1.04 30.73 -2.18
N LEU A 71 -0.56 29.49 -2.00
CA LEU A 71 0.74 29.18 -1.42
C LEU A 71 1.83 28.87 -2.47
N ASP A 72 1.51 28.92 -3.76
CA ASP A 72 2.41 28.51 -4.85
C ASP A 72 3.03 27.10 -4.62
N ILE A 73 2.20 26.16 -4.16
CA ILE A 73 2.59 24.76 -3.94
C ILE A 73 1.94 23.91 -5.02
N ARG A 74 2.71 23.00 -5.61
CA ARG A 74 2.16 22.05 -6.59
C ARG A 74 1.25 21.05 -5.89
N MET A 75 0.13 20.72 -6.52
CA MET A 75 -0.88 19.87 -5.88
C MET A 75 -0.36 18.45 -5.60
N GLU A 76 0.56 17.96 -6.43
CA GLU A 76 1.18 16.65 -6.29
C GLU A 76 1.95 16.53 -4.97
N ASP A 77 2.67 17.59 -4.58
CA ASP A 77 3.50 17.63 -3.37
C ASP A 77 2.64 17.53 -2.09
N LEU A 78 1.41 18.07 -2.12
CA LEU A 78 0.46 18.00 -1.01
C LEU A 78 -0.36 16.71 -0.99
N VAL A 79 -0.69 16.15 -2.16
CA VAL A 79 -1.42 14.87 -2.26
C VAL A 79 -0.55 13.71 -1.81
N GLU A 80 0.74 13.72 -2.13
CA GLU A 80 1.69 12.70 -1.65
C GLU A 80 1.79 12.69 -0.12
N TYR A 81 1.79 13.88 0.51
CA TYR A 81 1.78 14.02 1.96
C TYR A 81 0.46 13.58 2.63
N ASN A 82 -0.65 13.52 1.88
CA ASN A 82 -1.92 12.99 2.40
C ASN A 82 -1.97 11.46 2.40
N ARG A 83 -1.05 10.78 1.69
CA ARG A 83 -1.00 9.31 1.73
C ARG A 83 -0.47 8.88 3.08
N LYS A 84 -1.22 8.01 3.74
CA LYS A 84 -0.83 7.49 5.05
C LYS A 84 0.14 6.34 4.84
N GLU A 85 1.27 6.38 5.54
CA GLU A 85 2.06 5.17 5.76
C GLU A 85 1.21 4.21 6.59
N ASP A 86 0.80 3.11 5.97
CA ASP A 86 0.10 2.03 6.66
C ASP A 86 0.86 0.70 6.46
N PRO A 87 1.88 0.44 7.29
CA PRO A 87 2.63 -0.82 7.26
C PRO A 87 1.71 -2.01 7.53
N SER A 88 0.63 -1.81 8.29
CA SER A 88 -0.32 -2.90 8.58
C SER A 88 -1.08 -3.29 7.33
N PHE A 89 -1.54 -2.30 6.54
CA PHE A 89 -2.14 -2.56 5.25
C PHE A 89 -1.17 -3.29 4.31
N LEU A 90 0.09 -2.85 4.23
CA LEU A 90 1.10 -3.51 3.39
C LEU A 90 1.34 -4.98 3.80
N ARG A 91 1.33 -5.29 5.10
CA ARG A 91 1.43 -6.68 5.57
C ARG A 91 0.24 -7.52 5.13
N TRP A 92 -0.98 -7.01 5.33
CA TRP A 92 -2.21 -7.68 4.89
C TRP A 92 -2.24 -7.85 3.38
N PHE A 93 -1.73 -6.87 2.64
CA PHE A 93 -1.59 -6.93 1.19
C PHE A 93 -0.71 -8.11 0.75
N TYR A 94 0.48 -8.28 1.34
CA TYR A 94 1.33 -9.45 1.03
C TYR A 94 0.70 -10.76 1.49
N LEU A 95 0.12 -10.82 2.69
CA LEU A 95 -0.55 -12.02 3.21
C LEU A 95 -1.76 -12.45 2.36
N SER A 96 -2.44 -11.51 1.71
CA SER A 96 -3.60 -11.81 0.85
C SER A 96 -3.25 -12.73 -0.33
N THR A 97 -1.98 -12.76 -0.75
CA THR A 97 -1.50 -13.67 -1.80
C THR A 97 -1.62 -15.15 -1.41
N LEU A 98 -1.60 -15.46 -0.10
CA LEU A 98 -1.70 -16.83 0.40
C LEU A 98 -3.09 -17.43 0.22
N LEU A 99 -4.13 -16.60 0.03
CA LEU A 99 -5.49 -17.06 -0.25
C LEU A 99 -5.60 -17.83 -1.57
N GLY A 100 -4.60 -17.72 -2.46
CA GLY A 100 -4.48 -18.59 -3.63
C GLY A 100 -4.38 -20.09 -3.32
N CYS A 101 -4.04 -20.47 -2.08
CA CYS A 101 -4.04 -21.88 -1.66
C CYS A 101 -5.45 -22.45 -1.50
N VAL A 102 -6.44 -21.59 -1.21
CA VAL A 102 -7.84 -21.99 -0.98
C VAL A 102 -8.70 -21.71 -2.21
N ILE A 103 -8.49 -20.54 -2.83
CA ILE A 103 -9.26 -20.09 -3.99
C ILE A 103 -8.32 -20.06 -5.21
N PRO A 104 -8.62 -20.83 -6.28
CA PRO A 104 -7.87 -20.72 -7.53
C PRO A 104 -7.80 -19.26 -8.00
N LEU A 105 -6.63 -18.81 -8.44
CA LEU A 105 -6.34 -17.42 -8.83
C LEU A 105 -6.49 -16.36 -7.71
N GLY A 106 -6.81 -16.76 -6.48
CA GLY A 106 -6.94 -15.85 -5.33
C GLY A 106 -5.64 -15.11 -4.99
N ASN A 107 -4.49 -15.73 -5.30
CA ASN A 107 -3.16 -15.13 -5.14
C ASN A 107 -2.93 -13.92 -6.06
N LEU A 108 -3.70 -13.78 -7.13
CA LEU A 108 -3.62 -12.67 -8.07
C LEU A 108 -4.78 -11.70 -7.88
N LEU A 109 -6.02 -12.22 -7.83
CA LEU A 109 -7.22 -11.38 -7.81
C LEU A 109 -7.35 -10.52 -6.55
N ILE A 110 -7.06 -11.09 -5.37
CA ILE A 110 -7.25 -10.37 -4.11
C ILE A 110 -6.23 -9.24 -3.95
N PRO A 111 -4.91 -9.47 -4.12
CA PRO A 111 -3.96 -8.36 -4.15
C PRO A 111 -4.27 -7.35 -5.25
N LEU A 112 -4.69 -7.78 -6.45
CA LEU A 112 -5.05 -6.84 -7.52
C LEU A 112 -6.19 -5.90 -7.12
N ILE A 113 -7.26 -6.42 -6.50
CA ILE A 113 -8.38 -5.61 -6.01
C ILE A 113 -7.91 -4.64 -4.91
N LEU A 114 -7.13 -5.13 -3.95
CA LEU A 114 -6.59 -4.31 -2.86
C LEU A 114 -5.70 -3.19 -3.39
N TRP A 115 -4.86 -3.47 -4.39
CA TRP A 115 -4.00 -2.51 -5.04
C TRP A 115 -4.82 -1.47 -5.80
N LEU A 116 -5.72 -1.87 -6.71
CA LEU A 116 -6.51 -0.93 -7.50
C LEU A 116 -7.39 0.00 -6.64
N THR A 117 -7.87 -0.49 -5.49
CA THR A 117 -8.74 0.29 -4.59
C THR A 117 -7.95 1.24 -3.68
N ASN A 118 -6.72 0.90 -3.31
CA ASN A 118 -5.96 1.63 -2.28
C ASN A 118 -4.63 2.24 -2.76
N ARG A 119 -4.25 2.05 -4.02
CA ARG A 119 -2.97 2.52 -4.62
C ARG A 119 -2.68 4.00 -4.41
N ASP A 120 -3.71 4.83 -4.31
CA ASP A 120 -3.57 6.28 -4.13
C ASP A 120 -3.78 6.72 -2.67
N ARG A 121 -4.13 5.79 -1.77
CA ARG A 121 -4.36 6.05 -0.33
C ARG A 121 -3.18 5.70 0.55
N VAL A 122 -2.45 4.64 0.20
CA VAL A 122 -1.34 4.09 1.00
C VAL A 122 -0.01 4.45 0.33
N LEU A 123 0.88 5.08 1.09
CA LEU A 123 2.21 5.44 0.61
C LEU A 123 3.01 4.16 0.29
N GLY A 124 3.75 4.16 -0.82
CA GLY A 124 4.56 3.01 -1.28
C GLY A 124 3.77 1.85 -1.92
N LEU A 125 2.44 1.77 -1.74
CA LEU A 125 1.64 0.66 -2.26
C LEU A 125 1.67 0.56 -3.80
N GLN A 126 1.90 1.66 -4.50
CA GLN A 126 2.11 1.65 -5.96
C GLN A 126 3.27 0.72 -6.34
N GLU A 127 4.44 0.93 -5.74
CA GLU A 127 5.65 0.17 -6.04
C GLU A 127 5.53 -1.29 -5.56
N HIS A 128 5.08 -1.49 -4.31
CA HIS A 128 4.86 -2.83 -3.76
C HIS A 128 3.86 -3.63 -4.59
N GLY A 129 2.75 -3.00 -4.98
CA GLY A 129 1.69 -3.66 -5.73
C GLY A 129 2.11 -4.00 -7.14
N ARG A 130 2.76 -3.08 -7.86
CA ARG A 130 3.28 -3.33 -9.21
C ARG A 130 4.21 -4.54 -9.24
N THR A 131 5.19 -4.55 -8.33
CA THR A 131 6.21 -5.61 -8.31
C THR A 131 5.63 -6.94 -7.85
N LEU A 132 4.76 -6.94 -6.84
CA LEU A 132 4.07 -8.14 -6.39
C LEU A 132 3.15 -8.73 -7.47
N ILE A 133 2.30 -7.91 -8.09
CA ILE A 133 1.32 -8.38 -9.09
C ILE A 133 2.05 -8.93 -10.31
N ASN A 134 3.07 -8.23 -10.82
CA ASN A 134 3.89 -8.74 -11.92
C ASN A 134 4.50 -10.11 -11.59
N PHE A 135 5.02 -10.27 -10.37
CA PHE A 135 5.54 -11.56 -9.92
C PHE A 135 4.44 -12.63 -9.85
N GLN A 136 3.27 -12.30 -9.28
CA GLN A 136 2.15 -13.24 -9.15
C GLN A 136 1.58 -13.67 -10.52
N ILE A 137 1.63 -12.80 -11.55
CA ILE A 137 1.26 -13.17 -12.93
C ILE A 137 2.22 -14.24 -13.46
N VAL A 138 3.53 -14.00 -13.39
CA VAL A 138 4.55 -14.97 -13.84
C VAL A 138 4.41 -16.28 -13.06
N TRP A 139 4.24 -16.17 -11.74
CA TRP A 139 4.07 -17.29 -10.84
C TRP A 139 2.84 -18.13 -11.20
N CYS A 140 1.71 -17.48 -11.48
CA CYS A 140 0.46 -18.11 -11.93
C CYS A 140 0.67 -18.88 -13.23
N LEU A 141 1.34 -18.29 -14.22
CA LEU A 141 1.64 -18.95 -15.48
C LEU A 141 2.52 -20.19 -15.30
N VAL A 142 3.52 -20.15 -14.42
CA VAL A 142 4.39 -21.30 -14.16
C VAL A 142 3.61 -22.41 -13.43
N ILE A 143 2.91 -22.06 -12.34
CA ILE A 143 2.22 -23.03 -11.49
C ILE A 143 1.06 -23.73 -12.21
N TYR A 144 0.34 -23.05 -13.10
CA TYR A 144 -0.74 -23.68 -13.86
C TYR A 144 -0.29 -24.19 -15.23
N GLY A 145 0.67 -23.52 -15.88
CA GLY A 145 1.15 -23.88 -17.21
C GLY A 145 2.00 -25.15 -17.24
N VAL A 146 2.89 -25.36 -16.26
CA VAL A 146 3.73 -26.56 -16.21
C VAL A 146 2.88 -27.83 -16.04
N PRO A 147 1.92 -27.90 -15.09
CA PRO A 147 1.01 -29.05 -15.00
C PRO A 147 0.14 -29.24 -16.23
N MET A 148 -0.31 -28.16 -16.87
CA MET A 148 -1.11 -28.25 -18.10
C MET A 148 -0.33 -28.90 -19.24
N ILE A 149 0.94 -28.53 -19.43
CA ILE A 149 1.83 -29.15 -20.43
C ILE A 149 2.08 -30.62 -20.10
N ASN A 150 2.34 -30.94 -18.82
CA ASN A 150 2.55 -32.32 -18.40
C ASN A 150 1.30 -33.19 -18.64
N ALA A 151 0.12 -32.69 -18.30
CA ALA A 151 -1.15 -33.38 -18.55
C ALA A 151 -1.38 -33.61 -20.05
N PHE A 152 -1.05 -32.63 -20.90
CA PHE A 152 -1.10 -32.79 -22.35
C PHE A 152 -0.19 -33.94 -22.81
N LEU A 153 1.08 -33.95 -22.41
CA LEU A 153 2.04 -35.01 -22.79
C LEU A 153 1.59 -36.40 -22.35
N LEU A 154 0.93 -36.50 -21.19
CA LEU A 154 0.39 -37.75 -20.67
C LEU A 154 -0.78 -38.27 -21.52
N ILE A 155 -1.71 -37.39 -21.92
CA ILE A 155 -2.88 -37.75 -22.74
C ILE A 155 -2.45 -38.32 -24.11
N PHE A 156 -1.42 -37.74 -24.72
CA PHE A 156 -0.88 -38.21 -26.01
C PHE A 156 0.07 -39.41 -25.90
N HIS A 157 0.23 -40.00 -24.71
CA HIS A 157 1.11 -41.16 -24.48
C HIS A 157 2.57 -40.91 -24.91
N VAL A 158 3.01 -39.64 -24.94
CA VAL A 158 4.40 -39.26 -25.26
C VAL A 158 5.34 -39.56 -24.09
N SER A 159 4.81 -39.55 -22.86
CA SER A 159 5.59 -39.82 -21.65
C SER A 159 5.79 -41.33 -21.43
N PRO A 160 7.03 -41.85 -21.47
CA PRO A 160 7.29 -43.28 -21.29
C PRO A 160 7.12 -43.75 -19.84
N VAL A 161 7.09 -42.84 -18.86
CA VAL A 161 6.97 -43.15 -17.42
C VAL A 161 5.94 -42.25 -16.71
N PRO A 162 4.64 -42.50 -16.92
CA PRO A 162 3.53 -41.69 -16.40
C PRO A 162 3.60 -41.37 -14.91
N LEU A 163 3.77 -42.40 -14.07
CA LEU A 163 3.69 -42.26 -12.61
C LEU A 163 4.84 -41.42 -12.04
N ALA A 164 6.05 -41.62 -12.56
CA ALA A 164 7.22 -40.83 -12.16
C ALA A 164 7.07 -39.36 -12.58
N SER A 165 6.55 -39.11 -13.78
CA SER A 165 6.32 -37.74 -14.27
C SER A 165 5.28 -36.99 -13.43
N LEU A 166 4.23 -37.67 -12.98
CA LEU A 166 3.21 -37.12 -12.09
C LEU A 166 3.79 -36.82 -10.70
N ALA A 167 4.55 -37.75 -10.12
CA ALA A 167 5.18 -37.57 -8.81
C ALA A 167 6.15 -36.37 -8.81
N LEU A 168 6.97 -36.23 -9.86
CA LEU A 168 7.86 -35.09 -10.05
C LEU A 168 7.08 -33.78 -10.14
N MET A 169 5.99 -33.74 -10.91
CA MET A 169 5.14 -32.56 -11.06
C MET A 169 4.53 -32.12 -9.73
N VAL A 170 3.98 -33.06 -8.95
CA VAL A 170 3.44 -32.77 -7.61
C VAL A 170 4.54 -32.19 -6.71
N GLY A 171 5.73 -32.78 -6.73
CA GLY A 171 6.90 -32.27 -6.01
C GLY A 171 7.27 -30.83 -6.40
N VAL A 172 7.31 -30.52 -7.70
CA VAL A 172 7.60 -29.18 -8.22
C VAL A 172 6.53 -28.17 -7.79
N VAL A 173 5.25 -28.53 -7.84
CA VAL A 173 4.14 -27.66 -7.41
C VAL A 173 4.23 -27.37 -5.91
N LEU A 174 4.46 -28.40 -5.08
CA LEU A 174 4.61 -28.25 -3.63
C LEU A 174 5.83 -27.38 -3.28
N LEU A 175 6.97 -27.62 -3.94
CA LEU A 175 8.17 -26.79 -3.80
C LEU A 175 7.87 -25.34 -4.19
N GLY A 176 7.13 -25.14 -5.27
CA GLY A 176 6.66 -23.83 -5.70
C GLY A 176 5.90 -23.13 -4.57
N PHE A 177 4.84 -23.76 -4.05
CA PHE A 177 4.08 -23.18 -2.94
C PHE A 177 4.98 -22.83 -1.74
N ALA A 178 5.90 -23.71 -1.37
CA ALA A 178 6.87 -23.43 -0.30
C ALA A 178 7.72 -22.18 -0.57
N ILE A 179 8.23 -22.01 -1.79
CA ILE A 179 8.96 -20.79 -2.21
C ILE A 179 8.05 -19.55 -2.10
N ASN A 180 6.80 -19.64 -2.54
CA ASN A 180 5.84 -18.54 -2.43
C ASN A 180 5.60 -18.13 -0.96
N PHE A 181 5.39 -19.11 -0.07
CA PHE A 181 5.27 -18.84 1.36
C PHE A 181 6.50 -18.12 1.91
N ILE A 182 7.71 -18.60 1.59
CA ILE A 182 8.98 -17.99 2.03
C ILE A 182 9.07 -16.54 1.55
N MET A 183 8.79 -16.25 0.28
CA MET A 183 8.86 -14.89 -0.25
C MET A 183 7.84 -13.96 0.40
N VAL A 184 6.61 -14.42 0.64
CA VAL A 184 5.57 -13.63 1.32
C VAL A 184 5.98 -13.31 2.74
N PHE A 185 6.47 -14.30 3.51
CA PHE A 185 6.94 -14.06 4.87
C PHE A 185 8.18 -13.17 4.90
N MET A 186 9.11 -13.31 3.95
CA MET A 186 10.27 -12.42 3.81
C MET A 186 9.84 -10.98 3.51
N ALA A 187 8.82 -10.78 2.66
CA ALA A 187 8.25 -9.46 2.39
C ALA A 187 7.59 -8.83 3.62
N VAL A 188 6.81 -9.62 4.37
CA VAL A 188 6.19 -9.17 5.63
C VAL A 188 7.25 -8.82 6.68
N TYR A 189 8.30 -9.63 6.81
CA TYR A 189 9.41 -9.35 7.71
C TYR A 189 10.15 -8.07 7.31
N ARG A 190 10.41 -7.89 6.01
CA ARG A 190 11.08 -6.70 5.47
C ARG A 190 10.30 -5.42 5.75
N ILE A 191 8.97 -5.42 5.66
CA ILE A 191 8.13 -4.26 6.02
C ILE A 191 8.34 -3.85 7.48
N ASN A 192 8.61 -4.78 8.39
CA ASN A 192 8.87 -4.44 9.79
C ASN A 192 10.23 -3.74 9.98
N SER A 193 11.18 -3.92 9.05
CA SER A 193 12.51 -3.31 9.10
C SER A 193 12.63 -2.06 8.24
N ASP A 194 12.09 -2.09 7.02
CA ASP A 194 12.20 -1.02 6.03
C ASP A 194 11.01 -1.09 5.06
N VAL A 195 10.07 -0.16 5.23
CA VAL A 195 8.83 -0.07 4.44
C VAL A 195 9.12 0.33 2.99
N SER A 196 10.24 0.98 2.70
CA SER A 196 10.53 1.52 1.37
C SER A 196 10.97 0.46 0.35
N LYS A 197 11.38 -0.73 0.80
CA LYS A 197 12.02 -1.73 -0.07
C LYS A 197 11.09 -2.87 -0.45
N THR A 198 10.97 -3.12 -1.75
CA THR A 198 10.28 -4.31 -2.27
C THR A 198 11.18 -5.55 -2.20
N VAL A 199 10.57 -6.73 -1.99
CA VAL A 199 11.28 -8.04 -1.93
C VAL A 199 11.15 -8.82 -3.22
N PHE A 200 10.03 -8.67 -3.92
CA PHE A 200 9.78 -9.37 -5.17
C PHE A 200 10.62 -8.73 -6.29
N PRO A 201 11.24 -9.52 -7.18
CA PRO A 201 11.92 -8.97 -8.34
C PRO A 201 10.92 -8.63 -9.45
N SER A 202 11.12 -7.53 -10.17
CA SER A 202 10.35 -7.23 -11.37
C SER A 202 10.90 -8.04 -12.56
N ILE A 203 10.48 -9.31 -12.69
CA ILE A 203 10.97 -10.20 -13.76
C ILE A 203 10.45 -9.74 -15.13
N ILE A 204 9.15 -9.48 -15.24
CA ILE A 204 8.51 -8.97 -16.45
C ILE A 204 7.55 -7.84 -16.04
N SER A 205 7.67 -6.68 -16.70
CA SER A 205 6.84 -5.52 -16.42
C SER A 205 5.57 -5.52 -17.27
N PHE A 206 4.55 -6.27 -16.84
CA PHE A 206 3.21 -6.21 -17.46
C PHE A 206 2.50 -4.91 -17.09
N ILE A 207 2.60 -4.52 -15.82
CA ILE A 207 2.11 -3.23 -15.34
C ILE A 207 3.28 -2.24 -15.36
N ARG A 208 3.17 -1.23 -16.21
CA ARG A 208 4.03 -0.04 -16.28
C ARG A 208 3.14 1.18 -16.00
N ALA A 209 3.03 1.56 -14.75
CA ALA A 209 2.49 2.84 -14.33
C ALA A 209 3.51 3.48 -13.38
#